data_AF-A0A850DQI2-F1
#
_entry.id   AF-A0A850DQI2-F1
#
_cell.length_a   1.000
_cell.length_b   1.000
_cell.length_c   1.000
_cell.angle_alpha   90.00
_cell.angle_beta   90.00
_cell.angle_gamma   90.00
#
_symmetry.space_group_name_H-M   'P 1'
#
loop_
_entity.id
_entity.type
_entity.pdbx_description
1 polymer ?
#
loop_
_entity_poly.entity_id
_entity_poly.type
_entity_poly.pdbx_seq_one_letter_code
_entity_poly.pdbx_strand_id
1 'polypeptide(L)' 'MQCRMTYKAMDAKGLTYQVVDVAENAAALEYVKELGYLTVPVIVVSEHDHWGGFRPDHIDRVAAGGATEDETIEA' A
#
# COMPACT_ATOMS: atom_id res chain seq x y z
N MET A 1 -6.42 13.30 8.26
CA MET A 1 -7.78 12.96 7.79
C MET A 1 -7.80 11.94 6.64
N GLN A 2 -6.69 11.71 5.93
CA GLN A 2 -6.64 10.80 4.77
C GLN A 2 -6.48 9.32 5.14
N CYS A 3 -5.71 8.97 6.19
CA CYS A 3 -5.52 7.57 6.60
C CYS A 3 -6.83 6.84 6.89
N ARG A 4 -7.78 7.50 7.58
CA ARG A 4 -9.10 6.93 7.88
C ARG A 4 -9.94 6.65 6.63
N MET A 5 -9.78 7.45 5.57
CA MET A 5 -10.50 7.21 4.31
C MET A 5 -9.95 6.01 3.57
N THR A 6 -8.62 5.84 3.58
CA THR A 6 -7.95 4.66 3.04
C THR A 6 -8.42 3.37 3.72
N TYR A 7 -8.42 3.32 5.06
CA TYR A 7 -8.90 2.15 5.81
C TYR A 7 -10.35 1.82 5.49
N LYS A 8 -11.23 2.82 5.53
CA LYS A 8 -12.65 2.62 5.24
C LYS A 8 -12.89 2.10 3.82
N ALA A 9 -12.11 2.57 2.84
CA ALA A 9 -12.21 2.10 1.46
C ALA A 9 -11.73 0.64 1.32
N MET A 10 -10.63 0.28 1.98
CA MET A 10 -10.13 -1.10 2.01
C MET A 10 -11.11 -2.05 2.72
N ASP A 11 -11.63 -1.64 3.88
CA ASP A 11 -12.63 -2.39 4.66
C ASP A 11 -13.91 -2.62 3.85
N ALA A 12 -14.40 -1.59 3.16
CA ALA A 12 -15.60 -1.69 2.33
C ALA A 12 -15.43 -2.66 1.15
N LYS A 13 -14.19 -2.91 0.73
CA LYS A 13 -13.84 -3.87 -0.33
C LYS A 13 -13.46 -5.24 0.20
N GLY A 14 -13.41 -5.43 1.52
CA GLY A 14 -12.99 -6.69 2.14
C GLY A 14 -11.52 -7.03 1.92
N LEU A 15 -10.67 -6.01 1.67
CA LEU A 15 -9.24 -6.21 1.47
C LEU A 15 -8.57 -6.55 2.81
N THR A 16 -7.71 -7.57 2.80
CA THR A 16 -6.83 -7.83 3.94
C THR A 16 -5.61 -6.92 3.82
N TYR A 17 -5.31 -6.15 4.86
CA TYR A 17 -4.17 -5.25 4.89
C TYR A 17 -3.50 -5.26 6.27
N GLN A 18 -2.20 -4.93 6.28
CA GLN A 18 -1.45 -4.73 7.52
C GLN A 18 -1.20 -3.24 7.71
N VAL A 19 -1.47 -2.74 8.92
CA VAL A 19 -1.08 -1.38 9.30
C VAL A 19 0.30 -1.44 9.93
N VAL A 20 1.26 -0.78 9.30
CA VAL A 20 2.63 -0.62 9.82
C VAL A 20 2.81 0.84 10.21
N ASP A 21 3.08 1.08 11.49
CA ASP A 21 3.40 2.42 11.97
C ASP A 21 4.88 2.73 11.70
N VAL A 22 5.11 3.63 10.75
CA VAL A 22 6.47 4.09 10.39
C VAL A 22 7.13 4.95 11.47
N ALA A 23 6.38 5.46 12.44
CA ALA A 23 6.95 6.17 13.59
C ALA A 23 7.60 5.21 14.59
N GLU A 24 7.05 3.99 14.71
CA GLU A 24 7.55 2.98 15.64
C GLU A 24 8.47 1.94 14.96
N ASN A 25 8.40 1.82 13.63
CA ASN A 25 9.21 0.89 12.85
C ASN A 25 10.23 1.61 11.97
N ALA A 26 11.48 1.66 12.44
CA ALA A 26 12.59 2.29 11.73
C ALA A 26 12.86 1.68 10.35
N ALA A 27 12.72 0.36 10.19
CA ALA A 27 12.91 -0.31 8.90
C ALA A 27 11.83 0.07 7.89
N ALA A 28 10.57 0.19 8.34
CA ALA A 28 9.47 0.67 7.49
C ALA A 28 9.66 2.14 7.09
N LEU A 29 10.20 2.97 7.99
CA LEU A 29 10.54 4.36 7.69
C LEU A 29 11.66 4.46 6.65
N GLU A 30 12.71 3.66 6.75
CA GLU A 30 13.78 3.62 5.75
C GLU A 30 13.24 3.16 4.40
N TYR A 31 12.45 2.08 4.37
CA TYR A 31 11.82 1.58 3.14
C TYR A 31 10.97 2.66 2.44
N VAL A 32 10.10 3.36 3.18
CA VAL A 32 9.27 4.45 2.61
C VAL A 32 10.11 5.62 2.10
N LYS A 33 11.24 5.92 2.75
CA LYS A 33 12.17 6.96 2.32
C LYS A 33 12.94 6.55 1.06
N GLU A 34 13.36 5.29 0.96
CA GLU A 34 14.03 4.74 -0.23
C GLU A 34 13.11 4.79 -1.46
N LEU A 35 11.81 4.56 -1.26
CA LEU A 35 10.78 4.74 -2.30
C LEU A 35 10.54 6.22 -2.67
N GLY A 36 11.12 7.17 -1.95
CA GLY A 36 11.03 8.60 -2.23
C GLY A 36 9.72 9.26 -1.77
N TYR A 37 8.92 8.60 -0.93
CA TYR A 37 7.69 9.18 -0.43
C TYR A 37 7.92 10.15 0.74
N LEU A 38 7.35 11.34 0.61
CA LEU A 38 7.41 12.39 1.64
C LEU A 38 6.07 12.59 2.37
N THR A 39 5.04 11.84 1.97
CA THR A 39 3.67 11.99 2.48
C THR A 39 3.09 10.65 2.90
N VAL A 40 2.45 10.62 4.07
CA VAL A 40 1.66 9.48 4.55
C VAL A 40 0.17 9.67 4.24
N PRO A 41 -0.62 8.61 4.04
CA PRO A 41 -0.25 7.19 4.09
C PRO A 41 0.49 6.71 2.84
N VAL A 42 1.35 5.71 2.98
CA VAL A 42 1.93 4.94 1.86
C VAL A 42 1.31 3.56 1.88
N ILE A 43 0.79 3.12 0.74
CA ILE A 43 0.18 1.81 0.57
C ILE A 43 1.10 1.02 -0.36
N VAL A 44 1.44 -0.19 0.07
CA VAL A 44 2.34 -1.11 -0.65
C VAL A 44 1.56 -2.39 -0.86
N VAL A 45 1.40 -2.78 -2.12
CA VAL A 45 0.77 -4.04 -2.54
C VAL A 45 1.84 -5.06 -2.90
N SER A 46 2.90 -4.62 -3.57
CA SER A 46 4.10 -5.41 -3.89
C SER A 46 5.32 -4.49 -4.02
N GLU A 47 6.51 -5.07 -4.27
CA GLU A 47 7.76 -4.29 -4.45
C GLU A 47 7.68 -3.25 -5.58
N HIS A 48 6.87 -3.52 -6.61
CA HIS A 48 6.69 -2.63 -7.76
C HIS A 48 5.33 -1.91 -7.78
N ASP A 49 4.42 -2.28 -6.88
CA ASP A 49 3.09 -1.67 -6.79
C ASP A 49 2.88 -1.01 -5.44
N HIS A 50 3.19 0.27 -5.39
CA HIS A 50 3.04 1.11 -4.21
C HIS A 50 2.63 2.53 -4.61
N TRP A 51 1.89 3.21 -3.73
CA TRP A 51 1.51 4.61 -3.93
C TRP A 51 1.39 5.38 -2.62
N GLY A 52 1.55 6.70 -2.71
CA GLY A 52 1.30 7.62 -1.62
C GLY A 52 -0.09 8.25 -1.68
N GLY A 53 -0.67 8.51 -0.51
CA GLY A 53 -1.94 9.21 -0.34
C GLY A 53 -3.19 8.34 -0.52
N PHE A 54 -4.35 8.98 -0.42
CA PHE A 54 -5.63 8.31 -0.63
C PHE A 54 -5.97 8.26 -2.13
N ARG A 55 -5.95 7.04 -2.71
CA ARG A 55 -6.25 6.76 -4.11
C ARG A 55 -7.31 5.66 -4.23
N PRO A 56 -8.61 5.99 -4.24
CA PRO A 56 -9.67 5.00 -4.30
C PRO A 56 -9.62 4.16 -5.58
N ASP A 57 -9.14 4.74 -6.67
CA ASP A 57 -8.93 4.08 -7.96
C ASP A 57 -7.89 2.94 -7.90
N HIS A 58 -6.79 3.11 -7.15
CA HIS A 58 -5.83 2.03 -6.92
C HIS A 58 -6.40 0.95 -6.00
N ILE A 59 -7.17 1.34 -4.98
CA ILE A 59 -7.83 0.41 -4.06
C ILE A 59 -8.85 -0.46 -4.82
N ASP A 60 -9.62 0.13 -5.73
CA ASP A 60 -10.57 -0.58 -6.59
C ASP A 60 -9.85 -1.59 -7.50
N ARG A 61 -8.72 -1.20 -8.11
CA ARG A 61 -7.89 -2.10 -8.94
C ARG A 61 -7.39 -3.30 -8.14
N VAL A 62 -6.89 -3.08 -6.92
CA VAL A 62 -6.38 -4.16 -6.05
C VAL A 62 -7.52 -5.09 -5.63
N ALA A 63 -8.66 -4.53 -5.24
CA ALA A 63 -9.86 -5.31 -4.90
C ALA A 63 -10.40 -6.14 -6.08
N ALA A 64 -10.17 -5.70 -7.32
CA ALA A 64 -10.53 -6.44 -8.52
C ALA A 64 -9.55 -7.59 -8.87
N GLY A 65 -8.52 -7.84 -8.05
CA GLY A 65 -7.54 -8.91 -8.27
C GLY A 65 -6.28 -8.46 -9.04
N GLY A 66 -6.05 -7.15 -9.17
CA GLY A 66 -4.89 -6.61 -9.89
C GLY A 66 -3.54 -6.71 -9.15
N ALA A 67 -3.50 -7.34 -7.97
CA ALA A 67 -2.27 -7.69 -7.28
C ALA A 67 -1.78 -9.03 -7.85
N THR A 68 -1.23 -9.02 -9.06
CA THR A 68 -0.56 -10.18 -9.63
C THR A 68 0.72 -10.40 -8.84
N GLU A 69 0.65 -11.34 -7.89
CA GLU A 69 1.82 -12.04 -7.37
C GLU A 69 2.66 -12.51 -8.57
N ASP A 70 3.92 -12.09 -8.61
CA ASP A 70 5.00 -13.01 -8.99
C ASP A 70 4.82 -13.74 -10.34
N GLU A 71 4.75 -13.01 -11.46
CA GLU A 71 4.85 -13.64 -12.79
C GLU A 71 6.25 -13.45 -13.39
N THR A 72 7.09 -14.48 -13.23
CA THR A 72 8.29 -14.86 -14.01
C THR A 72 9.68 -14.44 -13.48
N ILE A 73 10.18 -15.16 -12.46
CA ILE A 73 11.56 -15.68 -12.51
C ILE A 73 11.47 -17.22 -12.53
N GLU A 74 11.16 -17.79 -13.70
CA GLU A 74 11.59 -19.15 -14.03
C GLU A 74 12.96 -19.07 -14.71
N ALA A 75 13.87 -19.96 -14.27
CA ALA A 75 15.23 -20.13 -14.76
C ALA A 75 15.30 -20.81 -16.14
#